data_AF-T0YJY7-F1
#
_entry.id   AF-T0YJY7-F1
#
_cell.length_a   1.000
_cell.length_b   1.000
_cell.length_c   1.000
_cell.angle_alpha   90.00
_cell.angle_beta   90.00
_cell.angle_gamma   90.00
#
_symmetry.space_group_name_H-M   'P 1'
#
loop_
_entity.id
_entity.type
_entity.pdbx_description
1 polymer ?
#
loop_
_entity_poly.entity_id
_entity_poly.type
_entity_poly.pdbx_seq_one_letter_code
_entity_poly.pdbx_strand_id
1 'polypeptide(L)' 'MARIDAFLKLGVQQGCSDVHMAVGVPPMLRMQGDLLPIKFRDLRGPEL' A
#
# COMPACT_ATOMS: atom_id res chain seq x y z
N MET A 1 -8.48 -10.75 -10.35
CA MET A 1 -7.18 -10.04 -10.55
C MET A 1 -6.84 -9.39 -9.22
N ALA A 2 -5.72 -9.75 -8.62
CA ALA A 2 -5.48 -9.52 -7.20
C ALA A 2 -5.37 -8.01 -6.89
N ARG A 3 -6.09 -7.51 -5.88
CA ARG A 3 -6.09 -6.07 -5.48
C ARG A 3 -4.67 -5.56 -5.19
N ILE A 4 -3.77 -6.46 -4.79
CA ILE A 4 -2.37 -6.16 -4.48
C ILE A 4 -1.58 -5.66 -5.70
N ASP A 5 -1.89 -6.12 -6.91
CA ASP A 5 -1.16 -5.74 -8.13
C ASP A 5 -1.27 -4.23 -8.40
N ALA A 6 -2.41 -3.62 -8.05
CA ALA A 6 -2.62 -2.19 -8.22
C ALA A 6 -1.70 -1.37 -7.30
N PHE A 7 -1.53 -1.80 -6.04
CA PHE A 7 -0.64 -1.14 -5.09
C PHE A 7 0.83 -1.32 -5.48
N LEU A 8 1.22 -2.50 -5.95
CA LEU A 8 2.57 -2.76 -6.44
C LEU A 8 2.90 -1.91 -7.68
N LYS A 9 1.98 -1.84 -8.66
CA LYS A 9 2.14 -0.98 -9.84
C LYS A 9 2.27 0.49 -9.46
N LEU A 10 1.43 0.96 -8.53
CA LEU A 10 1.53 2.33 -8.02
C LEU A 10 2.89 2.58 -7.34
N GLY A 11 3.36 1.63 -6.53
CA GLY A 11 4.67 1.71 -5.89
C GLY A 11 5.81 1.85 -6.90
N VAL A 12 5.80 1.03 -7.96
CA VAL A 12 6.77 1.13 -9.06
C VAL A 12 6.68 2.48 -9.77
N GLN A 13 5.47 2.96 -10.09
CA GLN A 13 5.26 4.24 -10.76
C GLN A 13 5.73 5.44 -9.92
N GLN A 14 5.58 5.37 -8.59
CA GLN A 14 6.03 6.40 -7.66
C GLN A 14 7.52 6.27 -7.31
N GLY A 15 8.17 5.15 -7.66
CA GLY A 15 9.55 4.88 -7.28
C GLY A 15 9.73 4.63 -5.78
N CYS A 16 8.72 4.06 -5.11
CA CYS A 16 8.83 3.72 -3.70
C CYS A 16 9.82 2.55 -3.51
N SER A 17 10.44 2.47 -2.33
CA SER A 17 11.27 1.30 -2.00
C SER A 17 10.44 0.11 -1.50
N ASP A 18 9.34 0.38 -0.80
CA ASP A 18 8.53 -0.63 -0.11
C ASP A 18 7.04 -0.27 -0.15
N VAL A 19 6.21 -1.32 -0.21
CA VAL A 19 4.76 -1.22 -0.02
C VAL A 19 4.40 -1.92 1.30
N HIS A 20 3.82 -1.17 2.22
CA HIS A 20 3.45 -1.65 3.55
C HIS A 20 1.95 -1.93 3.63
N MET A 21 1.59 -3.10 4.14
CA MET A 21 0.21 -3.55 4.33
C MET A 21 0.04 -4.11 5.74
N ALA A 22 -0.83 -3.50 6.53
CA ALA A 22 -1.16 -3.94 7.89
C ALA A 22 -2.65 -3.69 8.18
N VAL A 23 -3.26 -4.54 9.00
CA VAL A 23 -4.67 -4.40 9.40
C VAL A 23 -4.86 -3.14 10.25
N GLY A 24 -5.97 -2.43 10.03
CA GLY A 24 -6.33 -1.23 10.78
C GLY A 24 -5.70 0.07 10.27
N VAL A 25 -4.93 0.01 9.16
CA VAL A 25 -4.34 1.17 8.51
C VAL A 25 -4.51 1.06 6.99
N PRO A 26 -4.49 2.19 6.24
CA PRO A 26 -4.45 2.12 4.79
C PRO A 26 -3.11 1.52 4.32
N PRO A 27 -3.03 0.99 3.10
CA PRO A 27 -1.75 0.68 2.45
C PRO A 27 -0.84 1.91 2.44
N MET A 28 0.45 1.72 2.69
CA MET A 28 1.43 2.82 2.73
C MET A 28 2.59 2.55 1.77
N LEU A 29 3.18 3.63 1.24
CA LEU A 29 4.41 3.59 0.46
C LEU A 29 5.56 4.18 1.28
N ARG A 30 6.75 3.56 1.20
CA ARG A 30 7.96 4.20 1.72
C ARG A 30 8.61 5.06 0.64
N MET A 31 8.57 6.37 0.86
CA MET A 31 9.11 7.40 -0.03
C MET A 31 10.25 8.11 0.67
N GLN A 32 11.49 7.91 0.20
CA GLN A 32 12.69 8.61 0.71
C GLN A 32 12.88 8.51 2.24
N GLY A 33 12.39 7.42 2.86
CA GLY A 33 12.46 7.20 4.31
C GLY A 33 11.15 7.46 5.05
N ASP A 34 10.22 8.19 4.44
CA ASP A 34 8.92 8.51 5.03
C ASP A 34 7.84 7.49 4.61
N LEU A 35 6.93 7.17 5.53
CA LEU A 35 5.75 6.37 5.24
C LEU A 35 4.57 7.26 4.88
N LEU A 36 4.09 7.14 3.65
CA LEU A 36 2.97 7.90 3.13
C LEU A 36 1.75 7.01 2.87
N PRO A 37 0.55 7.37 3.38
CA PRO A 37 -0.65 6.59 3.14
C PRO A 37 -1.15 6.74 1.69
N ILE A 38 -1.57 5.63 1.10
CA ILE A 38 -2.33 5.64 -0.14
C ILE A 38 -3.78 6.00 0.21
N LYS A 39 -4.44 6.82 -0.61
CA LYS A 39 -5.87 7.11 -0.47
C LYS A 39 -6.70 5.85 -0.73
N PHE A 40 -6.89 5.07 0.32
CA PHE A 40 -7.66 3.84 0.34
C PHE A 40 -8.23 3.65 1.74
N ARG A 41 -9.23 2.79 1.87
CA ARG A 41 -9.78 2.42 3.19
C ARG A 41 -8.76 1.65 4.01
N ASP A 42 -8.94 1.64 5.33
CA ASP A 42 -8.14 0.79 6.19
C ASP A 42 -8.28 -0.68 5.79
N LEU A 43 -7.15 -1.36 5.73
CA LEU A 43 -7.12 -2.80 5.49
C LEU A 43 -7.76 -3.51 6.67
N ARG A 44 -8.53 -4.55 6.38
CA ARG A 44 -9.17 -5.38 7.40
C ARG A 44 -8.47 -6.73 7.46
N GLY A 45 -8.79 -7.53 8.48
CA GLY A 45 -8.48 -8.96 8.48
C GLY A 45 -9.04 -9.66 7.23
N PRO A 46 -8.89 -10.99 7.10
CA PRO A 46 -9.09 -11.71 5.85
C PRO A 46 -10.22 -11.12 4.99
N GLU A 47 -9.85 -10.64 3.79
CA GLU A 47 -10.83 -10.16 2.82
C GLU A 47 -11.69 -11.36 2.40
N LEU A 48 -12.80 -11.57 3.10
CA LEU A 48 -13.91 -12.41 2.66
C LEU A 48 -14.72 -11.66 1.59
#